data_AF-A0A5B7I3J6-F1
#
_entry.id   AF-A0A5B7I3J6-F1
#
_cell.length_a   1.000
_cell.length_b   1.000
_cell.length_c   1.000
_cell.angle_alpha   90.00
_cell.angle_beta   90.00
_cell.angle_gamma   90.00
#
_symmetry.space_group_name_H-M   'P 1'
#
loop_
_entity.id
_entity.type
_entity.pdbx_description
1 polymer ?
#
loop_
_entity_poly.entity_id
_entity_poly.type
_entity_poly.pdbx_seq_one_letter_code
_entity_poly.pdbx_strand_id
1 'polypeptide(L)' 'MHSSSSSSSSSSSSTSELSGFVSTEGGSAVEFVAGSLQDYGTLQCWAQNTVGKMTEPCLYHVVPARVKDIGGSLGVMDA' A
#
# COMPACT_ATOMS: atom_id res chain seq x y z
N MET A 1 30.96 -30.21 -21.03
CA MET A 1 29.48 -30.23 -21.06
C MET A 1 28.97 -30.12 -19.63
N HIS A 2 28.83 -28.93 -19.08
CA HIS A 2 27.93 -28.71 -17.95
C HIS A 2 27.37 -27.30 -18.06
N SER A 3 26.14 -27.23 -18.54
CA SER A 3 25.34 -26.03 -18.61
C SER A 3 24.71 -25.83 -17.24
N SER A 4 25.18 -24.84 -16.49
CA SER A 4 24.53 -24.44 -15.23
C SER A 4 23.59 -23.29 -15.55
N SER A 5 22.29 -23.57 -15.63
CA SER A 5 21.24 -22.56 -15.74
C SER A 5 21.09 -21.83 -14.42
N SER A 6 21.42 -20.54 -14.37
CA SER A 6 21.07 -19.68 -13.23
C SER A 6 19.65 -19.17 -13.41
N SER A 7 18.70 -19.71 -12.63
CA SER A 7 17.37 -19.11 -12.49
C SER A 7 17.47 -17.85 -11.62
N SER A 8 17.50 -16.67 -12.24
CA SER A 8 17.25 -15.42 -11.50
C SER A 8 15.78 -15.37 -11.13
N SER A 9 15.43 -15.72 -9.90
CA SER A 9 14.16 -15.29 -9.32
C SER A 9 14.29 -13.82 -8.96
N SER A 10 14.00 -12.94 -9.91
CA SER A 10 13.78 -11.52 -9.62
C SER A 10 12.43 -11.40 -8.93
N SER A 11 12.40 -11.65 -7.62
CA SER A 11 11.27 -11.24 -6.79
C SER A 11 11.33 -9.71 -6.67
N SER A 12 10.79 -9.03 -7.67
CA SER A 12 10.58 -7.58 -7.63
C SER A 12 9.46 -7.30 -6.63
N SER A 13 9.81 -7.25 -5.35
CA SER A 13 8.92 -6.71 -4.32
C SER A 13 8.90 -5.20 -4.49
N SER A 14 7.88 -4.67 -5.14
CA SER A 14 7.70 -3.23 -5.31
C SER A 14 7.14 -2.63 -4.01
N THR A 15 7.98 -1.94 -3.25
CA THR A 15 7.55 -1.11 -2.12
C THR A 15 7.59 0.36 -2.53
N SER A 16 6.42 1.00 -2.59
CA SER A 16 6.31 2.44 -2.85
C SER A 16 6.51 3.20 -1.54
N GLU A 17 7.61 3.94 -1.41
CA GLU A 17 7.85 4.77 -0.22
C GLU A 17 7.04 6.07 -0.29
N LEU A 18 6.25 6.37 0.75
CA LEU A 18 5.57 7.65 0.87
C LEU A 18 6.56 8.74 1.28
N SER A 19 6.58 9.85 0.54
CA SER A 19 7.35 11.04 0.88
C SER A 19 6.47 12.03 1.66
N GLY A 20 7.00 12.60 2.75
CA GLY A 20 6.29 13.63 3.53
C GLY A 20 5.49 13.09 4.71
N PHE A 21 6.19 12.67 5.78
CA PHE A 21 5.60 12.40 7.08
C PHE A 21 6.16 13.39 8.12
N VAL A 22 5.37 13.71 9.13
CA VAL A 22 5.80 14.49 10.29
C VAL A 22 6.08 13.53 11.44
N SER A 23 7.23 13.68 12.09
CA SER A 23 7.55 12.94 13.32
C SER A 23 7.62 13.91 14.48
N THR A 24 6.88 13.60 15.53
CA THR A 24 6.79 14.37 16.78
C THR A 24 7.16 13.48 17.96
N GLU A 25 7.33 14.07 19.15
CA GLU A 25 7.72 13.37 20.37
C GLU A 25 6.75 12.24 20.77
N GLY A 26 5.50 12.27 20.29
CA GLY A 26 4.48 11.25 20.53
C GLY A 26 4.22 10.27 19.38
N GLY A 27 4.90 10.42 18.23
CA GLY A 27 4.72 9.54 17.07
C GLY A 27 4.82 10.24 15.72
N SER A 28 4.59 9.47 14.66
CA SER A 28 4.66 9.94 13.28
C SER A 28 3.28 9.94 12.62
N ALA A 29 2.99 10.97 11.84
CA ALA A 29 1.76 11.11 11.07
C ALA A 29 2.08 11.36 9.59
N VAL A 30 1.24 10.82 8.71
CA VAL A 30 1.30 11.00 7.26
C VAL A 30 -0.09 11.27 6.72
N GLU A 31 -0.18 12.19 5.77
CA GLU A 31 -1.40 12.43 5.00
C GLU A 31 -1.27 11.70 3.67
N PHE A 32 -2.23 10.82 3.36
CA PHE A 32 -2.20 9.98 2.16
C PHE A 32 -3.51 10.08 1.39
N VAL A 33 -3.42 10.35 0.10
CA VAL A 33 -4.55 10.39 -0.84
C VAL A 33 -4.23 9.43 -1.99
N ALA A 34 -5.05 8.39 -2.16
CA ALA A 34 -4.92 7.47 -3.29
C ALA A 34 -5.36 8.16 -4.59
N GLY A 35 -4.44 8.37 -5.53
CA GLY A 35 -4.71 9.03 -6.80
C GLY A 35 -5.11 8.06 -7.93
N SER A 36 -4.79 6.78 -7.78
CA SER A 36 -5.01 5.73 -8.75
C SER A 36 -5.34 4.39 -8.10
N LEU A 37 -5.80 3.42 -8.90
CA LEU A 37 -6.10 2.07 -8.39
C LEU A 37 -4.88 1.34 -7.81
N GLN A 38 -3.67 1.73 -8.23
CA GLN A 38 -2.40 1.13 -7.79
C GLN A 38 -1.97 1.63 -6.40
N ASP A 39 -2.55 2.73 -5.94
CA ASP A 39 -2.23 3.32 -4.63
C ASP A 39 -3.04 2.67 -3.49
N TYR A 40 -4.11 1.94 -3.82
CA TYR A 40 -4.82 1.11 -2.84
C TYR A 40 -3.98 -0.09 -2.43
N GLY A 41 -4.04 -0.44 -1.14
CA GLY A 41 -3.21 -1.49 -0.58
C GLY A 41 -3.01 -1.33 0.92
N THR A 42 -1.90 -1.86 1.43
CA THR A 42 -1.55 -1.80 2.84
C THR A 42 -0.40 -0.83 3.07
N LEU A 43 -0.65 0.22 3.84
CA LEU A 43 0.39 1.11 4.36
C LEU A 43 1.04 0.44 5.58
N GLN A 44 2.37 0.45 5.61
CA GLN A 44 3.17 -0.09 6.70
C GLN A 44 3.89 1.06 7.41
N CYS A 45 3.59 1.26 8.69
CA CYS A 45 4.29 2.24 9.51
C CYS A 45 5.41 1.55 10.30
N TRP A 46 6.63 2.04 10.11
CA TRP A 46 7.83 1.54 10.76
C TRP A 46 8.39 2.60 11.71
N ALA A 47 8.63 2.22 12.96
CA ALA A 47 9.29 3.08 13.93
C ALA A 47 10.77 2.69 14.10
N GLN A 48 11.63 3.70 14.23
CA GLN A 48 13.03 3.52 14.59
C GLN A 48 13.45 4.60 15.59
N ASN A 49 14.16 4.19 16.64
CA ASN A 49 14.82 5.08 17.58
C ASN A 49 16.26 4.59 17.86
N THR A 50 16.94 5.21 18.83
CA THR A 50 18.31 4.83 19.22
C THR A 50 18.40 3.45 19.89
N VAL A 51 17.29 2.94 20.45
CA VAL A 51 17.22 1.60 21.05
C VAL A 51 17.12 0.53 19.96
N GLY A 52 16.38 0.79 18.89
CA GLY A 52 16.28 -0.14 17.77
C GLY A 52 15.21 0.20 16.74
N LYS A 53 14.96 -0.78 15.86
CA LYS A 53 13.90 -0.76 14.85
C LYS A 53 12.75 -1.66 15.31
N MET A 54 11.53 -1.21 15.04
CA MET A 54 10.32 -2.02 15.17
C MET A 54 10.45 -3.32 14.36
N THR A 55 10.07 -4.46 14.95
CA THR A 55 10.18 -5.79 14.31
C THR A 55 9.01 -6.08 13.38
N GLU A 56 7.81 -5.62 13.73
CA GLU A 56 6.60 -5.80 12.93
C GLU A 56 5.89 -4.45 12.73
N PRO A 57 5.54 -4.06 11.49
CA PRO A 57 4.97 -2.75 11.23
C PRO A 57 3.52 -2.66 11.67
N CYS A 58 3.07 -1.43 11.96
CA CYS A 58 1.64 -1.17 12.05
C CYS A 58 1.04 -1.17 10.63
N LEU A 59 -0.06 -1.89 10.43
CA LEU A 59 -0.71 -2.02 9.12
C LEU A 59 -1.98 -1.18 9.04
N TYR A 60 -2.13 -0.42 7.96
CA TYR A 60 -3.37 0.29 7.62
C TYR A 60 -3.81 -0.04 6.20
N HIS A 61 -5.04 -0.51 6.03
CA HIS A 61 -5.55 -0.95 4.74
C HIS A 61 -6.39 0.14 4.09
N VAL A 62 -5.92 0.65 2.96
CA VAL A 62 -6.64 1.63 2.14
C VAL A 62 -7.38 0.86 1.05
N VAL A 63 -8.69 0.81 1.15
CA VAL A 63 -9.57 0.15 0.19
C VAL A 63 -10.40 1.17 -0.59
N PRO A 64 -10.75 0.91 -1.86
CA PRO A 64 -11.62 1.80 -2.61
C PRO A 64 -12.98 1.89 -1.92
N ALA A 65 -13.52 3.12 -1.85
CA ALA A 65 -14.89 3.31 -1.44
C ALA A 65 -15.82 2.61 -2.44
N ARG A 66 -16.87 1.96 -1.94
CA ARG A 66 -17.92 1.50 -2.85
C ARG A 66 -18.58 2.72 -3.46
N VAL A 67 -18.81 2.69 -4.77
CA VAL A 67 -19.79 3.58 -5.37
C VAL A 67 -21.09 3.32 -4.64
N LYS A 68 -21.67 4.37 -4.05
CA LYS A 68 -23.01 4.26 -3.49
C LYS A 68 -23.91 4.24 -4.70
N ASP A 69 -24.39 3.05 -5.07
CA ASP A 69 -25.52 2.94 -5.99
C ASP A 69 -26.66 3.77 -5.38
N ILE A 70 -26.82 5.02 -5.84
CA ILE A 70 -28.07 5.75 -5.68
C ILE A 70 -29.04 5.13 -6.69
N GLY A 71 -29.36 3.86 -6.45
CA GLY A 71 -30.15 3.00 -7.29
C GLY A 71 -31.63 3.19 -6.99
N GLY A 72 -32.17 4.33 -7.43
CA GLY A 72 -33.39 4.24 -8.20
C GLY A 72 -33.00 3.65 -9.55
N SER A 73 -33.58 2.52 -9.93
CA SER A 73 -33.30 1.85 -11.21
C SER A 73 -33.43 2.83 -12.39
N LEU A 74 -32.38 3.00 -13.18
CA LEU A 74 -32.54 3.43 -14.58
C LEU A 74 -31.37 2.90 -15.40
N GLY A 75 -31.66 1.96 -16.30
CA GLY A 75 -30.69 1.37 -17.22
C GLY A 75 -30.85 -0.13 -17.35
N VAL A 76 -32.04 -0.57 -17.77
CA VAL A 76 -32.21 -1.86 -18.43
C VAL A 76 -31.18 -1.97 -19.56
N MET A 77 -30.32 -2.99 -19.51
CA MET A 77 -29.62 -3.45 -20.71
C MET A 77 -30.61 -4.33 -21.46
N ASP A 78 -31.30 -3.75 -22.44
CA ASP A 78 -31.97 -4.50 -23.49
C ASP A 78 -30.92 -5.15 -24.41
N ALA A 79 -31.02 -6.46 -24.57
CA ALA A 79 -30.49 -7.23 -25.70
C ALA A 79 -31.34 -8.48 -25.93
#